data_AF-A0A945W1M0-F1
#
_entry.id   AF-A0A945W1M0-F1
#
_cell.length_a   1.000
_cell.length_b   1.000
_cell.length_c   1.000
_cell.angle_alpha   90.00
_cell.angle_beta   90.00
_cell.angle_gamma   90.00
#
_symmetry.space_group_name_H-M   'P 1'
#
loop_
_entity.id
_entity.type
_entity.pdbx_description
1 polymer ?
#
loop_
_entity_poly.entity_id
_entity_poly.type
_entity_poly.pdbx_seq_one_letter_code
_entity_poly.pdbx_strand_id
1 'polypeptide(L)'
;MATVYEIIQGLAQAAANSYDGALGEDYEPDKPGILRREEGNALIDRRVMDGFNVKFYGDMMCLSYQSEIQLKEVYASGFEGDTDQRLSDIAGWLKKEYKKITGDSVALTEVGEVDIRVENSSRVRTWVTAKKHYKIGGLSEEMNLKTGSEASVEKSWQSFLELGGWDGNGGKRPENDSRKKGSEVEK
;
A
#
# COMPACT_ATOMS: atom_id res chain seq x y z
N MET A 1 -25.33 -4.66 -2.71
CA MET A 1 -24.00 -4.84 -2.09
C MET A 1 -23.02 -4.60 -3.22
N ALA A 2 -22.21 -3.55 -3.14
CA ALA A 2 -21.30 -3.20 -4.22
C ALA A 2 -20.34 -4.37 -4.49
N THR A 3 -20.16 -4.71 -5.76
CA THR A 3 -19.19 -5.70 -6.20
C THR A 3 -17.77 -5.16 -6.01
N VAL A 4 -16.78 -6.05 -5.93
CA VAL A 4 -15.36 -5.67 -5.84
C VAL A 4 -14.98 -4.69 -6.96
N TYR A 5 -15.49 -4.90 -8.17
CA TYR A 5 -15.24 -4.04 -9.31
C TYR A 5 -15.81 -2.63 -9.11
N GLU A 6 -17.05 -2.50 -8.62
CA GLU A 6 -17.68 -1.20 -8.35
C GLU A 6 -16.94 -0.43 -7.25
N ILE A 7 -16.46 -1.11 -6.21
CA ILE A 7 -15.68 -0.47 -5.13
C ILE A 7 -14.36 0.08 -5.68
N ILE A 8 -13.60 -0.74 -6.42
CA ILE A 8 -12.31 -0.33 -6.99
C ILE A 8 -12.52 0.77 -8.03
N GLN A 9 -13.51 0.63 -8.90
CA GLN A 9 -13.84 1.63 -9.91
C GLN A 9 -14.25 2.96 -9.25
N GLY A 10 -15.10 2.92 -8.23
CA GLY A 10 -15.55 4.12 -7.52
C GLY A 10 -14.40 4.84 -6.82
N LEU A 11 -13.49 4.12 -6.17
CA LEU A 11 -12.30 4.72 -5.53
C LEU A 11 -11.29 5.25 -6.56
N ALA A 12 -11.12 4.56 -7.70
CA ALA A 12 -10.27 5.04 -8.78
C ALA A 12 -10.83 6.31 -9.45
N GLN A 13 -12.15 6.35 -9.67
CA GLN A 13 -12.84 7.55 -10.17
C GLN A 13 -12.77 8.70 -9.16
N ALA A 14 -12.97 8.43 -7.87
CA ALA A 14 -12.78 9.42 -6.82
C ALA A 14 -11.37 10.02 -6.86
N ALA A 15 -10.32 9.20 -6.96
CA ALA A 15 -8.96 9.70 -7.10
C ALA A 15 -8.75 10.49 -8.40
N ALA A 16 -9.40 10.11 -9.51
CA ALA A 16 -9.30 10.83 -10.78
C ALA A 16 -9.90 12.24 -10.72
N ASN A 17 -10.97 12.44 -9.94
CA ASN A 17 -11.56 13.76 -9.72
C ASN A 17 -10.63 14.74 -8.98
N SER A 18 -9.54 14.25 -8.38
CA SER A 18 -8.53 15.10 -7.74
C SER A 18 -7.44 15.61 -8.69
N TYR A 19 -7.45 15.23 -9.98
CA TYR A 19 -6.43 15.72 -10.91
C TYR A 19 -6.56 17.23 -11.14
N ASP A 20 -5.40 17.88 -11.30
CA ASP A 20 -5.37 19.32 -11.60
C ASP A 20 -6.04 19.58 -12.96
N GLY A 21 -7.12 20.35 -12.94
CA GLY A 21 -7.98 20.59 -14.10
C GLY A 21 -9.19 19.66 -14.24
N ALA A 22 -9.46 18.78 -13.27
CA ALA A 22 -10.74 18.09 -13.18
C ALA A 22 -11.87 19.11 -13.01
N LEU A 23 -12.91 18.98 -13.84
CA LEU A 23 -14.09 19.85 -13.82
C LEU A 23 -15.28 19.06 -13.27
N GLY A 24 -16.03 19.69 -12.37
CA GLY A 24 -17.33 19.19 -11.95
C GLY A 24 -18.39 19.34 -13.05
N GLU A 25 -19.61 18.90 -12.77
CA GLU A 25 -20.74 18.98 -13.71
C GLU A 25 -21.03 20.42 -14.18
N ASP A 26 -20.74 21.39 -13.32
CA ASP A 26 -20.94 22.82 -13.58
C ASP A 26 -19.77 23.47 -14.35
N TYR A 27 -18.80 22.68 -14.84
CA TYR A 27 -17.54 23.14 -15.44
C TYR A 27 -16.67 24.00 -14.51
N GLU A 28 -16.92 23.94 -13.20
CA GLU A 28 -16.04 24.51 -12.18
C GLU A 28 -14.96 23.50 -11.77
N PRO A 29 -13.73 23.95 -11.45
CA PRO A 29 -12.68 23.05 -10.99
C PRO A 29 -13.09 22.35 -9.68
N ASP A 30 -13.17 21.02 -9.69
CA ASP A 30 -13.43 20.26 -8.46
C ASP A 30 -12.12 20.17 -7.67
N LYS A 31 -11.92 21.14 -6.78
CA LYS A 31 -10.71 21.22 -5.95
C LYS A 31 -10.96 20.45 -4.65
N PRO A 32 -10.17 19.41 -4.35
CA PRO A 32 -10.29 18.70 -3.07
C PRO A 32 -10.13 19.62 -1.84
N GLY A 33 -9.49 20.80 -2.00
CA GLY A 33 -9.26 21.78 -0.95
C GLY A 33 -8.22 21.33 0.09
N ILE A 34 -7.54 20.23 -0.20
CA ILE A 34 -6.64 19.52 0.73
C ILE A 34 -5.20 19.55 0.24
N LEU A 35 -4.96 19.88 -1.03
CA LEU A 35 -3.60 19.93 -1.59
C LEU A 35 -3.01 21.34 -1.46
N ARG A 36 -1.71 21.42 -1.15
CA ARG A 36 -0.97 22.68 -1.02
C ARG A 36 -0.96 23.49 -2.32
N ARG A 37 -1.08 22.83 -3.47
CA ARG A 37 -1.18 23.51 -4.77
C ARG A 37 -2.48 24.32 -4.94
N GLU A 38 -3.50 24.04 -4.12
CA GLU A 38 -4.80 24.72 -4.16
C GLU A 38 -4.86 25.91 -3.20
N GLU A 39 -3.87 26.04 -2.32
CA GLU A 39 -3.72 27.15 -1.39
C GLU A 39 -3.01 28.32 -2.10
N GLY A 40 -3.54 29.54 -1.93
CA GLY A 40 -2.90 30.78 -2.42
C GLY A 40 -3.36 31.28 -3.79
N ASN A 41 -2.53 32.11 -4.43
CA ASN A 41 -2.78 32.75 -5.71
C ASN A 41 -1.79 32.27 -6.77
N ALA A 42 -2.29 31.51 -7.75
CA ALA A 42 -1.50 30.90 -8.83
C ALA A 42 -0.66 31.88 -9.68
N LEU A 43 -0.98 33.19 -9.69
CA LEU A 43 -0.23 34.21 -10.43
C LEU A 43 0.99 34.73 -9.67
N ILE A 44 0.94 34.73 -8.33
CA ILE A 44 1.93 35.35 -7.45
C ILE A 44 2.77 34.29 -6.75
N ASP A 45 2.14 33.17 -6.41
CA ASP A 45 2.76 32.09 -5.67
C ASP A 45 3.61 31.19 -6.55
N ARG A 46 4.59 30.55 -5.91
CA ARG A 46 5.46 29.57 -6.57
C ARG A 46 4.64 28.33 -6.89
N ARG A 47 4.81 27.78 -8.09
CA ARG A 47 4.27 26.45 -8.41
C ARG A 47 4.80 25.43 -7.40
N VAL A 48 3.87 24.73 -6.76
CA VAL A 48 4.12 23.64 -5.82
C VAL A 48 3.74 22.33 -6.52
N MET A 49 4.69 21.41 -6.62
CA MET A 49 4.38 20.04 -7.04
C MET A 49 3.76 19.34 -5.84
N ASP A 50 2.44 19.13 -5.89
CA ASP A 50 1.69 18.51 -4.81
C ASP A 50 0.56 17.65 -5.37
N GLY A 51 0.44 16.42 -4.89
CA GLY A 51 -0.59 15.52 -5.37
C GLY A 51 -0.53 14.15 -4.73
N PHE A 52 -1.58 13.35 -4.95
CA PHE A 52 -1.65 11.98 -4.46
C PHE A 52 -2.12 11.02 -5.55
N ASN A 53 -1.92 9.73 -5.28
CA ASN A 53 -2.41 8.65 -6.11
C ASN A 53 -2.79 7.45 -5.25
N VAL A 54 -3.69 6.61 -5.74
CA VAL A 54 -4.13 5.37 -5.09
C VAL A 54 -3.68 4.16 -5.90
N LYS A 55 -3.22 3.12 -5.21
CA LYS A 55 -2.89 1.82 -5.81
C LYS A 55 -3.60 0.73 -5.03
N PHE A 56 -4.16 -0.24 -5.73
CA PHE A 56 -4.89 -1.35 -5.12
C PHE A 56 -4.07 -2.64 -5.23
N TYR A 57 -4.07 -3.43 -4.16
CA TYR A 57 -3.46 -4.76 -4.15
C TYR A 57 -4.15 -5.60 -3.07
N GLY A 58 -4.63 -6.79 -3.45
CA GLY A 58 -5.44 -7.64 -2.56
C GLY A 58 -6.67 -6.90 -2.03
N ASP A 59 -6.85 -6.90 -0.71
CA ASP A 59 -7.90 -6.16 0.01
C ASP A 59 -7.46 -4.75 0.47
N MET A 60 -6.29 -4.29 0.03
CA MET A 60 -5.68 -3.05 0.49
C MET A 60 -5.57 -1.99 -0.61
N MET A 61 -5.57 -0.74 -0.16
CA MET A 61 -5.24 0.45 -0.93
C MET A 61 -3.99 1.11 -0.34
N CYS A 62 -2.98 1.37 -1.18
CA CYS A 62 -1.86 2.24 -0.85
C CYS A 62 -2.17 3.64 -1.35
N LEU A 63 -2.30 4.59 -0.42
CA LEU A 63 -2.34 6.01 -0.71
C LEU A 63 -0.91 6.53 -0.76
N SER A 64 -0.49 7.03 -1.92
CA SER A 64 0.82 7.66 -2.11
C SER A 64 0.63 9.17 -2.29
N TYR A 65 1.29 9.97 -1.46
CA TYR A 65 1.30 11.44 -1.53
C TYR A 65 2.70 11.93 -1.88
N GLN A 66 2.79 12.94 -2.73
CA GLN A 66 4.03 13.60 -3.11
C GLN A 66 3.90 15.10 -2.96
N SER A 67 4.88 15.73 -2.30
CA SER A 67 4.98 17.17 -2.17
C SER A 67 6.41 17.66 -2.39
N GLU A 68 6.57 18.84 -2.98
CA GLU A 68 7.83 19.58 -3.00
C GLU A 68 7.78 20.71 -1.97
N ILE A 69 8.67 20.64 -0.97
CA ILE A 69 8.71 21.57 0.15
C ILE A 69 10.11 22.17 0.32
N GLN A 70 10.24 23.21 1.14
CA GLN A 70 11.56 23.74 1.49
C GLN A 70 12.26 22.85 2.52
N LEU A 71 13.58 22.74 2.43
CA LEU A 71 14.38 21.96 3.38
C LEU A 71 14.16 22.42 4.84
N LYS A 72 13.91 23.72 5.06
CA LYS A 72 13.61 24.26 6.39
C LYS A 72 12.30 23.72 6.98
N GLU A 73 11.33 23.35 6.14
CA GLU A 73 10.03 22.81 6.57
C GLU A 73 10.19 21.36 7.03
N VAL A 74 11.11 20.60 6.44
CA VAL A 74 11.46 19.24 6.90
C VAL A 74 12.01 19.26 8.32
N TYR A 75 12.83 20.27 8.64
CA TYR A 75 13.41 20.44 9.97
C TYR A 75 12.46 21.11 10.97
N ALA A 76 11.25 21.50 10.56
CA ALA A 76 10.27 22.04 11.47
C ALA A 76 9.72 20.93 12.39
N SER A 77 9.43 21.28 13.64
CA SER A 77 8.78 20.36 14.57
C SER A 77 7.38 20.00 14.05
N GLY A 78 7.06 18.71 14.00
CA GLY A 78 5.71 18.24 13.62
C GLY A 78 5.56 17.83 12.15
N PHE A 79 6.62 17.90 11.34
CA PHE A 79 6.59 17.54 9.91
C PHE A 79 5.93 16.18 9.61
N GLU A 80 6.28 15.14 10.37
CA GLU A 80 5.71 13.80 10.19
C GLU A 80 4.22 13.76 10.53
N GLY A 81 3.81 14.43 11.61
CA GLY A 81 2.41 14.52 12.03
C GLY A 81 1.56 15.30 11.03
N ASP A 82 2.09 16.40 10.49
CA ASP A 82 1.42 17.19 9.45
C ASP A 82 1.23 16.37 8.16
N THR A 83 2.23 15.53 7.83
CA THR A 83 2.17 14.65 6.66
C THR A 83 1.15 13.51 6.85
N ASP A 84 1.10 12.91 8.04
CA ASP A 84 0.12 11.86 8.37
C ASP A 84 -1.32 12.42 8.41
N GLN A 85 -1.50 13.61 8.97
CA GLN A 85 -2.79 14.30 8.94
C GLN A 85 -3.23 14.57 7.50
N ARG A 86 -2.31 15.01 6.63
CA ARG A 86 -2.61 15.25 5.21
C ARG A 86 -3.11 13.99 4.51
N LEU A 87 -2.46 12.84 4.75
CA LEU A 87 -2.91 11.55 4.21
C LEU A 87 -4.29 11.15 4.74
N SER A 88 -4.55 11.43 6.02
CA SER A 88 -5.85 11.18 6.65
C SER A 88 -6.97 12.04 6.06
N ASP A 89 -6.68 13.31 5.76
CA ASP A 89 -7.61 14.24 5.10
C ASP A 89 -7.92 13.79 3.67
N ILE A 90 -6.90 13.35 2.92
CA ILE A 90 -7.07 12.78 1.57
C ILE A 90 -7.93 11.52 1.62
N ALA A 91 -7.69 10.60 2.57
CA ALA A 91 -8.53 9.42 2.75
C ALA A 91 -9.98 9.77 3.11
N GLY A 92 -10.18 10.82 3.92
CA GLY A 92 -11.49 11.37 4.25
C GLY A 92 -12.21 11.94 3.03
N TRP A 93 -11.48 12.63 2.15
CA TRP A 93 -12.00 13.14 0.89
C TRP A 93 -12.37 12.02 -0.07
N LEU A 94 -11.51 11.00 -0.24
CA LEU A 94 -11.81 9.84 -1.08
C LEU A 94 -13.11 9.13 -0.67
N LYS A 95 -13.38 9.01 0.63
CA LYS A 95 -14.65 8.46 1.14
C LYS A 95 -15.86 9.31 0.75
N LYS A 96 -15.74 10.64 0.82
CA LYS A 96 -16.81 11.58 0.45
C LYS A 96 -17.07 11.50 -1.05
N GLU A 97 -16.02 11.53 -1.84
CA GLU A 97 -16.08 11.52 -3.30
C GLU A 97 -16.61 10.19 -3.83
N TYR A 98 -16.15 9.07 -3.27
CA TYR A 98 -16.73 7.74 -3.53
C TYR A 98 -18.25 7.72 -3.31
N LYS A 99 -18.71 8.31 -2.21
CA LYS A 99 -20.14 8.38 -1.89
C LYS A 99 -20.92 9.25 -2.87
N LYS A 100 -20.34 10.35 -3.35
CA LYS A 100 -20.97 11.18 -4.40
C LYS A 100 -21.15 10.39 -5.69
N ILE A 101 -20.13 9.63 -6.10
CA ILE A 101 -20.10 8.90 -7.37
C ILE A 101 -21.01 7.67 -7.34
N THR A 102 -20.91 6.86 -6.29
CA THR A 102 -21.57 5.53 -6.23
C THR A 102 -22.89 5.55 -5.46
N GLY A 103 -23.15 6.58 -4.65
CA GLY A 103 -24.27 6.63 -3.70
C GLY A 103 -24.05 5.83 -2.42
N ASP A 104 -23.08 4.91 -2.39
CA ASP A 104 -22.79 4.02 -1.27
C ASP A 104 -21.60 4.53 -0.43
N SER A 105 -21.48 4.04 0.80
CA SER A 105 -20.32 4.34 1.66
C SER A 105 -19.26 3.24 1.58
N VAL A 106 -17.98 3.62 1.55
CA VAL A 106 -16.83 2.70 1.67
C VAL A 106 -16.09 2.94 2.97
N ALA A 107 -15.64 1.86 3.61
CA ALA A 107 -14.77 1.92 4.78
C ALA A 107 -13.30 1.81 4.33
N LEU A 108 -12.45 2.69 4.86
CA LEU A 108 -10.99 2.58 4.74
C LEU A 108 -10.42 2.59 6.16
N THR A 109 -9.80 1.48 6.54
CA THR A 109 -9.20 1.26 7.87
C THR A 109 -7.69 1.31 7.76
N GLU A 110 -7.03 2.11 8.58
CA GLU A 110 -5.57 2.28 8.53
C GLU A 110 -4.84 0.98 8.89
N VAL A 111 -3.75 0.71 8.17
CA VAL A 111 -2.89 -0.46 8.39
C VAL A 111 -1.45 0.03 8.49
N GLY A 112 -0.89 -0.05 9.70
CA GLY A 112 0.48 0.35 9.99
C GLY A 112 0.68 1.87 10.09
N GLU A 113 1.94 2.27 10.22
CA GLU A 113 2.37 3.65 10.28
C GLU A 113 2.63 4.23 8.88
N VAL A 114 2.68 5.56 8.77
CA VAL A 114 3.04 6.24 7.53
C VAL A 114 4.53 6.02 7.20
N ASP A 115 4.82 5.65 5.96
CA ASP A 115 6.19 5.61 5.43
C ASP A 115 6.50 6.94 4.73
N ILE A 116 7.45 7.72 5.25
CA ILE A 116 7.83 9.03 4.71
C ILE A 116 9.27 8.97 4.21
N ARG A 117 9.43 9.17 2.89
CA ARG A 117 10.73 9.30 2.24
C ARG A 117 11.00 10.76 1.88
N VAL A 118 12.11 11.28 2.36
CA VAL A 118 12.55 12.65 2.16
C VAL A 118 13.84 12.66 1.34
N GLU A 119 13.83 13.34 0.19
CA GLU A 119 14.95 13.40 -0.76
C GLU A 119 15.26 14.84 -1.15
N ASN A 120 16.52 15.26 -1.06
CA ASN A 120 16.91 16.61 -1.48
C ASN A 120 16.92 16.70 -3.01
N SER A 121 16.10 17.60 -3.57
CA SER A 121 16.16 17.94 -4.99
C SER A 121 17.17 19.06 -5.26
N SER A 122 17.41 19.93 -4.27
CA SER A 122 18.44 20.98 -4.29
C SER A 122 18.88 21.34 -2.86
N ARG A 123 19.70 22.39 -2.71
CA ARG A 123 20.08 22.91 -1.38
C ARG A 123 18.94 23.63 -0.64
N VAL A 124 17.82 23.90 -1.32
CA VAL A 124 16.69 24.67 -0.79
C VAL A 124 15.39 23.86 -0.81
N ARG A 125 15.24 22.95 -1.78
CA ARG A 125 14.03 22.17 -2.02
C ARG A 125 14.26 20.69 -1.77
N THR A 126 13.19 20.06 -1.30
CA THR A 126 13.16 18.65 -0.92
C THR A 126 11.87 18.03 -1.42
N TRP A 127 11.96 16.82 -1.98
CA TRP A 127 10.84 15.99 -2.33
C TRP A 127 10.47 15.11 -1.15
N VAL A 128 9.19 15.12 -0.82
CA VAL A 128 8.60 14.28 0.20
C VAL A 128 7.66 13.32 -0.51
N THR A 129 7.88 12.03 -0.34
CA THR A 129 6.97 10.98 -0.78
C THR A 129 6.49 10.22 0.44
N ALA A 130 5.19 10.27 0.73
CA ALA A 130 4.59 9.58 1.84
C ALA A 130 3.65 8.47 1.35
N LYS A 131 3.61 7.35 2.07
CA LYS A 131 2.72 6.23 1.76
C LYS A 131 2.01 5.76 3.02
N LYS A 132 0.70 5.53 2.90
CA LYS A 132 -0.11 4.93 3.96
C LYS A 132 -1.05 3.89 3.38
N HIS A 133 -1.19 2.80 4.11
CA HIS A 133 -1.95 1.63 3.67
C HIS A 133 -3.29 1.58 4.37
N TYR A 134 -4.34 1.27 3.61
CA TYR A 134 -5.71 1.17 4.10
C TYR A 134 -6.33 -0.16 3.67
N LYS A 135 -6.94 -0.88 4.61
CA LYS A 135 -7.82 -2.02 4.29
C LYS A 135 -9.17 -1.51 3.82
N ILE A 136 -9.63 -2.02 2.69
CA ILE A 136 -10.87 -1.57 2.04
C ILE A 136 -12.03 -2.47 2.50
N GLY A 137 -13.08 -1.86 3.04
CA GLY A 137 -14.30 -2.58 3.42
C GLY A 137 -15.03 -3.13 2.19
N GLY A 138 -15.51 -4.37 2.27
CA GLY A 138 -16.23 -5.04 1.20
C GLY A 138 -15.36 -5.88 0.25
N LEU A 139 -14.03 -5.84 0.40
CA LEU A 139 -13.11 -6.78 -0.26
C LEU A 139 -12.82 -7.97 0.66
N SER A 140 -12.66 -9.16 0.09
CA SER A 140 -12.35 -10.38 0.86
C SER A 140 -10.85 -10.53 1.09
N GLU A 141 -10.48 -11.04 2.26
CA GLU A 141 -9.08 -11.32 2.60
C GLU A 141 -8.44 -12.38 1.69
N GLU A 142 -9.26 -13.24 1.05
CA GLU A 142 -8.81 -14.22 0.06
C GLU A 142 -8.18 -13.58 -1.17
N MET A 143 -8.47 -12.30 -1.44
CA MET A 143 -7.80 -11.54 -2.49
C MET A 143 -6.36 -11.19 -2.16
N ASN A 144 -5.95 -11.28 -0.89
CA ASN A 144 -4.57 -11.03 -0.52
C ASN A 144 -3.67 -12.16 -1.01
N LEU A 145 -2.64 -11.77 -1.76
CA LEU A 145 -1.49 -12.63 -1.98
C LEU A 145 -0.88 -12.91 -0.60
N LYS A 146 -0.96 -14.16 -0.12
CA LYS A 146 -0.26 -14.59 1.08
C LYS A 146 1.22 -14.28 0.88
N THR A 147 1.68 -13.21 1.49
CA THR A 147 3.05 -12.74 1.33
C THR A 147 3.87 -13.48 2.36
N GLY A 148 4.66 -14.45 1.88
CA GLY A 148 5.44 -15.38 2.71
C GLY A 148 5.28 -16.80 2.20
N SER A 149 6.39 -17.53 2.00
CA SER A 149 6.31 -18.96 1.72
C SER A 149 5.57 -19.65 2.88
N GLU A 150 4.41 -20.24 2.64
CA GLU A 150 3.66 -20.99 3.67
C GLU A 150 4.44 -22.20 4.23
N ALA A 151 5.48 -22.61 3.51
CA ALA A 151 6.56 -23.39 4.09
C ALA A 151 7.43 -22.44 4.91
N SER A 152 7.22 -22.39 6.23
CA SER A 152 8.32 -21.99 7.09
C SER A 152 9.47 -22.93 6.76
N VAL A 153 10.68 -22.39 6.62
CA VAL A 153 11.91 -23.18 6.45
C VAL A 153 11.92 -24.37 7.43
N GLU A 154 11.35 -24.16 8.62
CA GLU A 154 11.09 -25.16 9.66
C GLU A 154 10.25 -26.37 9.24
N LYS A 155 9.19 -26.23 8.42
CA LYS A 155 8.42 -27.38 7.90
C LYS A 155 9.27 -28.23 6.96
N SER A 156 10.07 -27.61 6.09
CA SER A 156 10.99 -28.33 5.21
C SER A 156 12.07 -29.05 6.00
N TRP A 157 12.58 -28.43 7.09
CA TRP A 157 13.50 -29.07 8.01
C TRP A 157 12.87 -30.19 8.84
N GLN A 158 11.62 -30.03 9.29
CA GLN A 158 10.85 -31.09 9.97
C GLN A 158 10.66 -32.28 9.05
N SER A 159 10.19 -32.09 7.81
CA SER A 159 10.08 -33.16 6.83
C SER A 159 11.41 -33.84 6.51
N PHE A 160 12.52 -33.07 6.49
CA PHE A 160 13.86 -33.63 6.33
C PHE A 160 14.30 -34.49 7.52
N LEU A 161 14.04 -34.05 8.75
CA LEU A 161 14.32 -34.84 9.97
C LEU A 161 13.43 -36.09 10.07
N GLU A 162 12.15 -35.97 9.72
CA GLU A 162 11.19 -37.08 9.67
C GLU A 162 11.55 -38.15 8.64
N LEU A 163 12.32 -37.79 7.60
CA LEU A 163 12.87 -38.77 6.66
C LEU A 163 13.86 -39.73 7.34
N GLY A 164 14.31 -39.46 8.58
CA GLY A 164 14.92 -40.47 9.46
C GLY A 164 16.32 -40.95 9.05
N GLY A 165 17.02 -40.20 8.18
CA GLY A 165 18.38 -40.55 7.75
C GLY A 165 19.48 -40.19 8.75
N TRP A 166 19.18 -39.36 9.75
CA TRP A 166 20.19 -38.71 10.62
C TRP A 166 20.48 -39.45 11.93
N ASP A 167 19.58 -40.31 12.41
CA ASP A 167 19.71 -41.03 13.69
C ASP A 167 20.39 -42.41 13.56
N GLY A 168 20.88 -42.75 12.37
CA GLY A 168 21.56 -44.03 12.09
C GLY A 168 20.63 -45.25 12.00
N ASN A 169 19.30 -45.09 12.10
CA ASN A 169 18.34 -46.21 12.03
C ASN A 169 17.77 -46.47 10.62
N GLY A 170 18.21 -45.69 9.63
CA GLY A 170 17.80 -45.86 8.23
C GLY A 170 16.40 -45.32 7.98
N GLY A 171 16.35 -44.15 7.36
CA GLY A 171 15.15 -43.42 7.02
C GLY A 171 14.13 -44.16 6.15
N LYS A 172 12.97 -43.53 5.91
CA LYS A 172 11.96 -44.07 4.98
C LYS A 172 12.58 -44.20 3.59
N ARG A 173 12.85 -45.44 3.17
CA ARG A 173 13.48 -45.72 1.87
C ARG A 173 12.55 -45.27 0.73
N PRO A 174 13.09 -44.69 -0.35
CA PRO A 174 12.29 -44.33 -1.50
C PRO A 174 11.68 -45.59 -2.12
N GLU A 175 10.48 -45.48 -2.69
CA GLU A 175 9.69 -46.63 -3.17
C GLU A 175 10.38 -47.42 -4.29
N ASN A 176 11.37 -46.82 -4.95
CA ASN A 176 12.19 -47.48 -5.98
C ASN A 176 13.39 -48.28 -5.42
N ASP A 177 13.64 -48.27 -4.11
CA ASP A 177 14.73 -49.03 -3.51
C ASP A 177 14.33 -50.49 -3.22
N SER A 178 14.74 -51.38 -4.12
CA SER A 178 14.50 -52.83 -4.03
C SER A 178 15.57 -53.61 -3.25
N ARG A 179 16.58 -52.93 -2.68
CA ARG A 179 17.71 -53.59 -1.98
C ARG A 179 17.27 -54.15 -0.63
N LYS A 180 17.76 -55.34 -0.27
CA LYS A 180 17.50 -55.94 1.05
C LYS A 180 18.01 -55.05 2.19
N LYS A 181 17.19 -54.86 3.22
CA LYS A 181 17.56 -54.08 4.43
C LYS A 181 18.78 -54.73 5.11
N GLY A 182 19.82 -53.95 5.39
CA GLY A 182 21.08 -54.44 5.98
C GLY A 182 22.14 -54.96 4.99
N SER A 183 21.97 -54.78 3.67
CA SER A 183 23.04 -55.07 2.68
C SER A 183 24.08 -53.95 2.54
N GLU A 184 23.92 -52.87 3.33
CA GLU A 184 24.85 -51.75 3.45
C GLU A 184 26.00 -52.15 4.39
N VAL A 185 26.85 -53.07 3.97
CA VAL A 185 28.12 -53.31 4.67
C VAL A 185 29.12 -52.31 4.10
N GLU A 186 29.53 -51.34 4.93
CA GLU A 186 30.61 -50.40 4.60
C GLU A 186 31.87 -51.17 4.16
N LYS A 187 32.51 -50.65 3.10
CA LYS A 187 33.88 -51.02 2.74
C LYS A 187 34.86 -50.18 3.53
#